data_AF-A0A931ZW81-F1
#
_entry.id   AF-A0A931ZW81-F1
#
_cell.length_a   1.000
_cell.length_b   1.000
_cell.length_c   1.000
_cell.angle_alpha   90.00
_cell.angle_beta   90.00
_cell.angle_gamma   90.00
#
_symmetry.space_group_name_H-M   'P 1'
#
loop_
_entity.id
_entity.type
_entity.pdbx_description
1 polymer ?
#
loop_
_entity_poly.entity_id
_entity_poly.type
_entity_poly.pdbx_seq_one_letter_code
_entity_poly.pdbx_strand_id
1 'polypeptide(L)'
;MTDERRAATRVGDVLRRYLARAGFGERLRQASVVEDWPKIVGDKIAAVSRPEAVTQDGTLFVRVTSAPWMQELQLLTPELLKRLGGTRIRRIIWRAW
;
A
#
# COMPACT_ATOMS: atom_id res chain seq x y z
N MET A 1 18.74 -5.06 -33.88
CA MET A 1 18.03 -5.87 -32.85
C MET A 1 17.70 -5.02 -31.61
N THR A 2 17.23 -3.78 -31.78
CA THR A 2 17.19 -2.78 -30.67
C THR A 2 15.89 -1.97 -30.58
N ASP A 3 14.87 -2.27 -31.40
CA ASP A 3 13.64 -1.47 -31.47
C ASP A 3 12.48 -2.03 -30.61
N GLU A 4 12.35 -3.36 -30.50
CA GLU A 4 11.23 -4.01 -29.80
C GLU A 4 11.18 -3.70 -28.29
N ARG A 5 12.35 -3.57 -27.64
CA ARG A 5 12.41 -3.23 -26.20
C ARG A 5 11.91 -1.81 -25.91
N ARG A 6 12.05 -0.86 -26.84
CA ARG A 6 11.56 0.52 -26.67
C ARG A 6 10.06 0.60 -26.91
N ALA A 7 9.52 -0.16 -27.86
CA ALA A 7 8.09 -0.22 -28.12
C ALA A 7 7.31 -0.81 -26.93
N ALA A 8 7.80 -1.89 -26.33
CA ALA A 8 7.19 -2.51 -25.14
C ALA A 8 7.14 -1.56 -23.93
N THR A 9 8.21 -0.81 -23.68
CA THR A 9 8.24 0.20 -22.59
C THR A 9 7.24 1.33 -22.84
N ARG A 10 7.12 1.81 -24.10
CA ARG A 10 6.16 2.87 -24.47
C ARG A 10 4.71 2.42 -24.27
N VAL A 11 4.37 1.19 -24.65
CA VAL A 11 3.02 0.64 -24.44
C VAL A 11 2.73 0.44 -22.96
N GLY A 12 3.70 -0.08 -22.20
CA GLY A 12 3.58 -0.22 -20.75
C GLY A 12 3.35 1.11 -20.03
N ASP A 13 4.04 2.18 -20.44
CA ASP A 13 3.87 3.51 -19.86
C ASP A 13 2.53 4.16 -20.23
N VAL A 14 2.08 3.99 -21.47
CA VAL A 14 0.76 4.49 -21.91
C VAL A 14 -0.35 3.75 -21.17
N LEU A 15 -0.25 2.43 -21.02
CA LEU A 15 -1.21 1.62 -20.29
C LEU A 15 -1.23 1.99 -18.80
N ARG A 16 -0.06 2.18 -18.17
CA ARG A 16 0.03 2.67 -16.79
C ARG A 16 -0.61 4.05 -16.63
N ARG A 17 -0.39 4.98 -17.56
CA ARG A 17 -1.02 6.32 -17.52
C ARG A 17 -2.54 6.23 -17.71
N TYR A 18 -3.01 5.36 -18.60
CA TYR A 18 -4.44 5.14 -18.82
C TYR A 18 -5.11 4.53 -17.60
N LEU A 19 -4.53 3.46 -17.03
CA LEU A 19 -5.00 2.83 -15.79
C LEU A 19 -4.94 3.80 -14.60
N ALA A 20 -3.91 4.65 -14.51
CA ALA A 20 -3.83 5.69 -13.49
C ALA A 20 -4.93 6.76 -13.65
N ARG A 21 -5.22 7.18 -14.89
CA ARG A 21 -6.26 8.18 -15.20
C ARG A 21 -7.68 7.62 -15.03
N ALA A 22 -7.86 6.31 -15.19
CA ALA A 22 -9.13 5.61 -14.98
C ALA A 22 -9.38 5.17 -13.52
N GLY A 23 -8.52 5.57 -12.55
CA GLY A 23 -8.67 5.20 -11.13
C GLY A 23 -8.22 3.78 -10.77
N PHE A 24 -7.77 2.98 -11.74
CA PHE A 24 -7.24 1.63 -11.51
C PHE A 24 -5.85 1.61 -10.86
N GLY A 25 -5.10 2.71 -10.95
CA GLY A 25 -3.83 2.85 -10.24
C GLY A 25 -3.97 2.71 -8.71
N GLU A 26 -5.09 3.15 -8.14
CA GLU A 26 -5.39 2.98 -6.70
C GLU A 26 -5.61 1.51 -6.35
N ARG A 27 -6.44 0.82 -7.15
CA ARG A 27 -6.73 -0.61 -6.98
C ARG A 27 -5.47 -1.47 -7.11
N LEU A 28 -4.58 -1.15 -8.05
CA LEU A 28 -3.30 -1.87 -8.19
C LEU A 28 -2.38 -1.66 -6.97
N ARG A 29 -2.31 -0.42 -6.44
CA ARG A 29 -1.51 -0.12 -5.24
C ARG A 29 -2.09 -0.76 -3.98
N GLN A 30 -3.41 -0.77 -3.87
CA GLN A 30 -4.14 -1.44 -2.80
C GLN A 30 -3.87 -2.94 -2.86
N ALA A 31 -3.92 -3.55 -4.05
CA ALA A 31 -3.60 -4.98 -4.23
C ALA A 31 -2.19 -5.32 -3.75
N SER A 32 -1.16 -4.55 -4.14
CA SER A 32 0.22 -4.83 -3.72
C SER A 32 0.44 -4.69 -2.20
N VAL A 33 -0.13 -3.65 -1.56
CA VAL A 33 0.02 -3.47 -0.10
C VAL A 33 -0.76 -4.52 0.68
N VAL A 34 -1.93 -4.94 0.18
CA VAL A 34 -2.74 -5.99 0.82
C VAL A 34 -2.03 -7.34 0.76
N GLU A 35 -1.44 -7.69 -0.39
CA GLU A 35 -0.71 -8.96 -0.56
C GLU A 35 0.58 -9.02 0.28
N ASP A 36 1.33 -7.93 0.35
CA ASP A 36 2.59 -7.90 1.09
C ASP A 36 2.44 -7.51 2.57
N TRP A 37 1.22 -7.21 3.04
CA TRP A 37 0.98 -6.72 4.40
C TRP A 37 1.65 -7.56 5.48
N PRO A 38 1.49 -8.90 5.53
CA PRO A 38 2.14 -9.72 6.56
C PRO A 38 3.66 -9.65 6.51
N LYS A 39 4.26 -9.52 5.32
CA LYS A 39 5.72 -9.38 5.17
C LYS A 39 6.23 -8.04 5.70
N ILE A 40 5.41 -6.99 5.60
CA ILE A 40 5.76 -5.63 6.05
C ILE A 40 5.67 -5.54 7.58
N VAL A 41 4.56 -5.99 8.16
CA VAL A 41 4.24 -5.76 9.57
C VAL A 41 4.56 -6.94 10.49
N GLY A 42 4.74 -8.14 9.92
CA GLY A 42 4.91 -9.39 10.66
C GLY A 42 3.59 -9.99 11.14
N ASP A 43 3.62 -11.28 11.47
CA ASP A 43 2.42 -12.09 11.72
C ASP A 43 1.55 -11.56 12.87
N LYS A 44 2.18 -11.06 13.95
CA LYS A 44 1.45 -10.54 15.13
C LYS A 44 0.54 -9.37 14.77
N ILE A 45 1.03 -8.43 13.96
CA ILE A 45 0.26 -7.25 13.54
C ILE A 45 -0.71 -7.61 12.42
N ALA A 46 -0.32 -8.49 11.50
CA ALA A 46 -1.19 -8.96 10.42
C ALA A 46 -2.41 -9.74 10.94
N ALA A 47 -2.27 -10.46 12.06
CA ALA A 47 -3.38 -11.18 12.69
C ALA A 47 -4.49 -10.26 13.23
N VAL A 48 -4.17 -9.01 13.53
CA VAL A 48 -5.08 -8.06 14.17
C VAL A 48 -5.38 -6.83 13.33
N SER A 49 -4.83 -6.75 12.10
CA SER A 49 -4.97 -5.60 11.24
C SER A 49 -5.15 -5.99 9.77
N ARG A 50 -5.95 -5.20 9.05
CA ARG A 50 -6.22 -5.41 7.62
C ARG A 50 -6.11 -4.10 6.85
N PRO A 51 -5.23 -3.99 5.86
CA PRO A 51 -5.17 -2.82 5.00
C PRO A 51 -6.42 -2.76 4.13
N GLU A 52 -7.01 -1.59 4.03
CA GLU A 52 -8.29 -1.39 3.37
C GLU A 52 -8.19 -0.58 2.11
N ALA A 53 -7.39 0.50 2.11
CA ALA A 53 -7.28 1.41 0.98
C ALA A 53 -6.00 2.21 1.08
N VAL A 54 -5.46 2.56 -0.08
CA VAL A 54 -4.40 3.56 -0.21
C VAL A 54 -4.99 4.72 -0.99
N THR A 55 -4.72 5.95 -0.57
CA THR A 55 -5.12 7.15 -1.30
C THR A 55 -3.99 7.66 -2.19
N GLN A 56 -4.33 8.56 -3.13
CA GLN A 56 -3.34 9.16 -4.04
C GLN A 56 -2.25 9.96 -3.31
N ASP A 57 -2.58 10.58 -2.19
CA ASP A 57 -1.65 11.33 -1.33
C ASP A 57 -0.78 10.43 -0.44
N GLY A 58 -0.96 9.11 -0.50
CA GLY A 58 -0.15 8.14 0.23
C GLY A 58 -0.67 7.81 1.63
N THR A 59 -1.96 8.00 1.88
CA THR A 59 -2.60 7.57 3.13
C THR A 59 -3.02 6.12 3.03
N LEU A 60 -2.48 5.27 3.92
CA LEU A 60 -2.92 3.88 4.09
C LEU A 60 -3.96 3.80 5.20
N PHE A 61 -5.16 3.35 4.86
CA PHE A 61 -6.18 3.00 5.84
C PHE A 61 -6.05 1.53 6.25
N VAL A 62 -6.01 1.29 7.56
CA VAL A 62 -5.89 -0.06 8.13
C VAL A 62 -6.94 -0.25 9.20
N ARG A 63 -7.77 -1.29 9.06
CA ARG A 63 -8.73 -1.71 10.08
C ARG A 63 -8.03 -2.56 11.14
N VAL A 64 -8.38 -2.38 12.41
CA VAL A 64 -7.78 -3.11 13.55
C VAL A 64 -8.88 -3.76 14.38
N THR A 65 -8.67 -5.02 14.80
CA THR A 65 -9.65 -5.86 15.52
C THR A 65 -9.92 -5.47 16.97
N SER A 66 -9.09 -4.63 17.60
CA SER A 66 -9.37 -4.21 18.98
C SER A 66 -8.77 -2.85 19.35
N ALA A 67 -9.42 -2.19 20.31
CA ALA A 67 -8.99 -0.90 20.86
C ALA A 67 -7.63 -0.92 21.58
N PRO A 68 -7.24 -1.98 22.33
CA PRO A 68 -5.89 -2.07 22.92
C PRO A 68 -4.78 -2.05 21.86
N TRP A 69 -5.00 -2.72 20.72
CA TRP A 69 -4.04 -2.72 19.62
C TRP A 69 -3.89 -1.37 18.95
N MET A 70 -4.92 -0.52 18.94
CA MET A 70 -4.83 0.81 18.33
C MET A 70 -3.73 1.66 18.97
N GLN A 71 -3.58 1.65 20.30
CA GLN A 71 -2.55 2.45 20.97
C GLN A 71 -1.13 1.94 20.67
N GLU A 72 -0.92 0.63 20.76
CA GLU A 72 0.38 0.01 20.43
C GLU A 72 0.77 0.29 18.96
N LEU A 73 -0.19 0.17 18.03
CA LEU A 73 0.06 0.42 16.61
C LEU A 73 0.31 1.89 16.28
N GLN A 74 -0.31 2.83 17.00
CA GLN A 74 0.03 4.25 16.89
C GLN A 74 1.49 4.51 17.26
N LEU A 75 1.98 3.89 18.34
CA LEU A 75 3.38 4.00 18.76
C LEU A 75 4.36 3.37 17.75
N LEU A 76 3.97 2.25 17.14
CA LEU A 76 4.77 1.54 16.13
C LEU A 76 4.70 2.18 14.73
N THR A 77 3.80 3.13 14.50
CA THR A 77 3.57 3.73 13.17
C THR A 77 4.84 4.29 12.52
N PRO A 78 5.74 5.02 13.21
CA PRO A 78 6.98 5.51 12.61
C PRO A 78 7.90 4.38 12.12
N GLU A 79 7.96 3.27 12.83
CA GLU A 79 8.75 2.10 12.43
C GLU A 79 8.13 1.40 11.22
N LEU A 80 6.82 1.20 11.24
CA LEU A 80 6.09 0.59 10.11
C LEU A 80 6.21 1.42 8.83
N LEU A 81 6.18 2.76 8.93
CA LEU A 81 6.44 3.65 7.80
C LEU A 81 7.88 3.50 7.26
N LYS A 82 8.88 3.25 8.11
CA LYS A 82 10.24 2.96 7.65
C LYS A 82 10.31 1.63 6.89
N ARG A 83 9.60 0.59 7.36
CA ARG A 83 9.52 -0.71 6.68
C ARG A 83 8.82 -0.62 5.32
N LEU A 84 7.86 0.30 5.21
CA LEU A 84 7.21 0.68 3.96
C LEU A 84 8.09 1.59 3.07
N GLY A 85 9.34 1.86 3.47
CA GLY A 85 10.30 2.66 2.70
C GLY A 85 10.49 2.10 1.30
N GLY A 86 10.34 2.95 0.29
CA GLY A 86 10.31 2.57 -1.13
C GLY A 86 8.90 2.52 -1.73
N THR A 87 7.86 2.55 -0.91
CA THR A 87 6.48 2.78 -1.36
C THR A 87 6.12 4.28 -1.38
N ARG A 88 4.95 4.64 -1.91
CA ARG A 88 4.40 6.01 -1.84
C ARG A 88 3.66 6.29 -0.51
N ILE A 89 3.60 5.33 0.42
CA ILE A 89 2.87 5.46 1.67
C ILE A 89 3.58 6.49 2.57
N ARG A 90 2.86 7.51 3.03
CA ARG A 90 3.38 8.60 3.86
C ARG A 90 2.75 8.64 5.25
N ARG A 91 1.56 8.07 5.41
CA ARG A 91 0.88 7.97 6.69
C ARG A 91 0.02 6.72 6.77
N ILE A 92 -0.21 6.25 8.00
CA ILE A 92 -1.15 5.17 8.30
C ILE A 92 -2.27 5.77 9.15
N ILE A 93 -3.53 5.48 8.80
CA ILE A 93 -4.71 5.80 9.59
C ILE A 93 -5.33 4.49 10.04
N TRP A 94 -5.26 4.25 11.35
CA TRP A 94 -5.86 3.11 12.02
C TRP A 94 -7.35 3.37 12.26
N ARG A 95 -8.20 2.40 11.92
CA ARG A 95 -9.65 2.44 12.12
C ARG A 95 -10.07 1.25 12.97
N ALA A 96 -10.95 1.48 13.93
CA ALA A 96 -11.68 0.39 14.59
C ALA A 96 -12.64 -0.27 13.58
N TRP A 97 -13.14 -1.47 13.93
CA TRP A 97 -14.27 -2.09 13.22
C TRP A 97 -15.52 -1.23 13.29
#